data_AF-A0A250DKT5-F1
#
_entry.id   AF-A0A250DKT5-F1
#
_cell.length_a   1.000
_cell.length_b   1.000
_cell.length_c   1.000
_cell.angle_alpha   90.00
_cell.angle_beta   90.00
_cell.angle_gamma   90.00
#
_symmetry.space_group_name_H-M   'P 1'
#
loop_
_entity.id
_entity.type
_entity.pdbx_description
1 polymer ?
#
loop_
_entity_poly.entity_id
_entity_poly.type
_entity_poly.pdbx_seq_one_letter_code
_entity_poly.pdbx_strand_id
1 'polypeptide(L)'
;MTGIDWVKYLATPTGIVTTLDPSGYQLMKGSDYGASVVPAFGQSWPAVRGQPEGVQILFSAGYANAAGVPEPIKAWIKLRVGALFENREAWTFGQKIETNDRIDCLLDRYRTWMT
;
A
#
# COMPACT_ATOMS: atom_id res chain seq x y z
N MET A 1 -4.40 -3.49 -3.15
CA MET A 1 -5.31 -2.33 -3.25
C MET A 1 -6.71 -2.83 -3.58
N THR A 2 -7.65 -2.63 -2.68
CA THR A 2 -9.00 -3.19 -2.74
C THR A 2 -9.95 -2.29 -3.55
N GLY A 3 -9.75 -0.97 -3.56
CA GLY A 3 -10.52 -0.03 -4.38
C GLY A 3 -9.94 1.39 -4.40
N ILE A 4 -10.33 2.18 -5.39
CA ILE A 4 -10.13 3.64 -5.45
C ILE A 4 -11.41 4.29 -4.95
N ASP A 5 -11.31 5.19 -3.99
CA ASP A 5 -12.46 5.96 -3.50
C ASP A 5 -12.69 7.19 -4.38
N TRP A 6 -11.62 7.93 -4.69
CA TRP A 6 -11.65 9.00 -5.68
C TRP A 6 -10.26 9.37 -6.19
N VAL A 7 -10.25 9.94 -7.39
CA VAL A 7 -9.09 10.65 -7.96
C VAL A 7 -9.50 12.10 -8.14
N LYS A 8 -8.74 13.02 -7.56
CA LYS A 8 -8.93 14.47 -7.72
C LYS A 8 -7.69 15.07 -8.35
N TYR A 9 -7.90 16.09 -9.17
CA TYR A 9 -6.81 16.83 -9.78
C TYR A 9 -7.14 18.31 -9.79
N LEU A 10 -6.09 19.13 -9.83
CA LEU A 10 -6.18 20.56 -9.98
C LEU A 10 -6.16 20.91 -11.47
N ALA A 11 -7.27 21.44 -11.97
CA ALA A 11 -7.42 21.79 -13.38
C ALA A 11 -6.53 22.99 -13.77
N THR A 12 -5.79 22.87 -14.88
CA THR A 12 -4.79 23.85 -15.33
C THR A 12 -5.30 25.28 -15.59
N PRO A 13 -6.55 25.55 -16.03
CA PRO A 13 -6.99 26.93 -16.22
C PRO A 13 -7.51 27.61 -14.94
N THR A 14 -8.10 26.85 -14.00
CA THR A 14 -8.89 27.42 -12.89
C THR A 14 -8.24 27.24 -11.52
N GLY A 15 -7.35 26.24 -11.36
CA GLY A 15 -6.81 25.88 -10.05
C GLY A 15 -7.86 25.29 -9.10
N ILE A 16 -9.01 24.85 -9.62
CA ILE A 16 -10.07 24.22 -8.84
C ILE A 16 -9.80 22.72 -8.76
N VAL A 17 -9.95 22.16 -7.55
CA VAL A 17 -9.92 20.72 -7.33
C VAL A 17 -11.16 20.11 -7.96
N THR A 18 -10.96 19.26 -8.97
CA THR A 18 -12.02 18.56 -9.69
C THR A 18 -11.87 17.07 -9.47
N THR A 19 -12.98 16.38 -9.22
CA THR A 19 -13.00 14.92 -9.15
C THR A 19 -13.04 14.35 -10.56
N LEU A 20 -12.10 13.46 -10.88
CA LEU A 20 -12.09 12.72 -12.14
C LEU A 20 -13.20 11.65 -12.12
N ASP A 21 -13.95 11.56 -13.22
CA ASP A 21 -14.98 10.54 -13.37
C ASP A 21 -14.35 9.13 -13.27
N PRO A 22 -14.93 8.19 -12.49
CA PRO A 22 -14.49 6.80 -12.44
C PRO A 22 -14.37 6.12 -13.80
N SER A 23 -15.12 6.52 -14.82
CA SER A 23 -15.00 5.99 -16.19
C SER A 23 -13.73 6.46 -16.92
N GLY A 24 -13.06 7.49 -16.41
CA GLY A 24 -11.85 8.07 -17.00
C GLY A 24 -10.55 7.35 -16.62
N TYR A 25 -10.59 6.49 -15.60
CA TYR A 25 -9.42 5.75 -15.12
C TYR A 25 -9.76 4.31 -14.79
N GLN A 26 -8.73 3.46 -14.77
CA GLN A 26 -8.85 2.06 -14.37
C GLN A 26 -7.72 1.69 -13.42
N LEU A 27 -8.03 0.79 -12.49
CA LEU A 27 -7.07 0.25 -11.54
C LEU A 27 -6.38 -0.96 -12.16
N MET A 28 -5.10 -0.82 -12.49
CA MET A 28 -4.26 -1.93 -12.91
C MET A 28 -3.74 -2.67 -11.67
N LYS A 29 -4.29 -3.86 -11.43
CA LYS A 29 -3.86 -4.79 -10.37
C LYS A 29 -2.83 -5.80 -10.92
N GLY A 30 -1.81 -5.28 -11.61
CA GLY A 30 -0.92 -6.09 -12.46
C GLY A 30 -0.10 -7.17 -11.73
N SER A 31 0.04 -7.10 -10.41
CA SER A 31 0.53 -8.21 -9.56
C SER A 31 0.27 -7.92 -8.07
N ASP A 32 0.57 -8.90 -7.21
CA ASP A 32 0.64 -8.70 -5.75
C ASP A 32 1.68 -7.64 -5.32
N TYR A 33 2.59 -7.27 -6.23
CA TYR A 33 3.75 -6.41 -5.97
C TYR A 33 3.52 -4.95 -6.38
N GLY A 34 2.40 -4.61 -7.01
CA GLY A 34 2.15 -3.25 -7.45
C GLY A 34 0.73 -3.03 -7.96
N ALA A 35 0.17 -1.88 -7.60
CA ALA A 35 -1.07 -1.36 -8.17
C ALA A 35 -0.80 0.01 -8.76
N SER A 36 -1.33 0.26 -9.94
CA SER A 36 -1.19 1.56 -10.62
C SER A 36 -2.54 2.00 -11.15
N VAL A 37 -2.79 3.30 -11.10
CA VAL A 37 -3.95 3.90 -11.76
C VAL A 37 -3.51 4.32 -13.15
N VAL A 38 -4.23 3.88 -14.18
CA VAL A 38 -3.95 4.22 -15.58
C VAL A 38 -5.21 4.78 -16.23
N PRO A 39 -5.10 5.57 -17.31
CA PRO A 39 -6.28 6.03 -18.05
C PRO A 39 -7.11 4.83 -18.53
N ALA A 40 -8.43 4.99 -18.59
CA ALA A 40 -9.29 4.01 -19.22
C ALA A 40 -8.96 3.86 -20.71
N PHE A 41 -9.37 2.75 -21.33
CA PHE A 41 -9.08 2.51 -22.75
C PHE A 41 -9.60 3.66 -23.63
N GLY A 42 -8.72 4.24 -24.44
CA GLY A 42 -9.03 5.38 -25.31
C GLY A 42 -9.14 6.74 -24.60
N GLN A 43 -8.85 6.81 -23.30
CA GLN A 43 -8.80 8.06 -22.54
C GLN A 43 -7.36 8.51 -22.30
N SER A 44 -7.19 9.80 -22.05
CA SER A 44 -5.93 10.43 -21.66
C SER A 44 -6.08 11.14 -20.32
N TRP A 45 -4.98 11.32 -19.60
CA TRP A 45 -4.99 12.12 -18.38
C TRP A 45 -5.42 13.57 -18.69
N PRO A 46 -6.26 14.19 -17.83
CA PRO A 46 -6.61 15.59 -17.98
C PRO A 46 -5.37 16.46 -17.77
N ALA A 47 -5.41 17.69 -18.28
CA ALA A 47 -4.38 18.67 -17.98
C ALA A 47 -4.42 19.02 -16.48
N VAL A 48 -3.32 18.71 -15.80
CA VAL A 48 -3.11 19.01 -14.38
C VAL A 48 -2.15 20.19 -14.24
N ARG A 49 -2.44 21.08 -13.29
CA ARG A 49 -1.53 22.17 -12.93
C ARG A 49 -0.25 21.61 -12.30
N GLY A 50 0.91 22.03 -12.81
CA GLY A 50 2.22 21.65 -12.29
C GLY A 50 2.53 22.33 -10.96
N GLN A 51 2.01 21.79 -9.86
CA GLN A 51 2.28 22.24 -8.49
C GLN A 51 2.24 21.04 -7.53
N PRO A 52 2.80 21.18 -6.31
CA PRO A 52 2.62 20.17 -5.26
C PRO A 52 1.14 19.84 -5.05
N GLU A 53 0.85 18.56 -4.83
CA GLU A 53 -0.52 18.04 -4.63
C GLU A 53 -1.48 18.31 -5.82
N GLY A 54 -0.94 18.53 -7.02
CA GLY A 54 -1.72 18.67 -8.27
C GLY A 54 -2.66 17.50 -8.55
N VAL A 55 -2.30 16.30 -8.09
CA VAL A 55 -3.11 15.09 -8.14
C VAL A 55 -3.18 14.49 -6.74
N GLN A 56 -4.38 14.14 -6.31
CA GLN A 56 -4.66 13.48 -5.04
C GLN A 56 -5.48 12.22 -5.31
N ILE A 57 -5.14 11.12 -4.67
CA ILE A 57 -5.82 9.83 -4.82
C ILE A 57 -6.14 9.31 -3.43
N LEU A 58 -7.43 9.06 -3.18
CA LEU A 58 -7.86 8.30 -2.01
C LEU A 58 -8.13 6.87 -2.42
N PHE A 59 -7.49 5.94 -1.73
CA PHE A 59 -7.61 4.51 -2.00
C PHE A 59 -7.53 3.68 -0.74
N SER A 60 -8.15 2.50 -0.82
CA SER A 60 -8.06 1.47 0.21
C SER A 60 -7.01 0.43 -0.17
N ALA A 61 -6.02 0.23 0.71
CA ALA A 61 -4.96 -0.76 0.57
C ALA A 61 -5.02 -1.81 1.68
N GLY A 62 -4.48 -2.99 1.38
CA GLY A 62 -4.50 -4.15 2.28
C GLY A 62 -5.36 -5.31 1.78
N TYR A 63 -5.43 -6.35 2.61
CA TYR A 63 -6.31 -7.50 2.40
C TYR A 63 -7.74 -7.15 2.80
N ALA A 64 -8.73 -7.64 2.06
CA ALA A 64 -10.13 -7.25 2.24
C ALA A 64 -10.70 -7.62 3.61
N ASN A 65 -10.18 -8.67 4.24
CA ASN A 65 -10.57 -9.12 5.57
C ASN A 65 -9.46 -10.01 6.17
N ALA A 66 -9.63 -10.42 7.43
CA ALA A 66 -8.67 -11.28 8.12
C ALA A 66 -8.45 -12.65 7.46
N ALA A 67 -9.47 -13.20 6.78
CA ALA A 67 -9.33 -14.47 6.05
C ALA A 67 -8.48 -14.30 4.78
N GLY A 68 -8.47 -13.10 4.18
CA GLY A 68 -7.65 -12.76 3.02
C GLY A 68 -6.16 -12.61 3.31
N VAL A 69 -5.76 -12.48 4.59
CA VAL A 69 -4.34 -12.40 4.96
C VAL A 69 -3.71 -13.79 4.82
N PRO A 70 -2.60 -13.94 4.09
CA PRO A 70 -1.88 -15.21 3.97
C PRO A 70 -1.37 -15.75 5.31
N GLU A 71 -1.43 -17.06 5.47
CA GLU A 71 -0.97 -17.74 6.70
C GLU A 71 0.49 -17.45 7.09
N PRO A 72 1.47 -17.39 6.16
CA PRO A 72 2.84 -17.05 6.53
C PRO A 72 2.97 -15.69 7.25
N ILE A 73 2.17 -14.70 6.82
CA ILE A 73 2.16 -13.37 7.45
C ILE A 73 1.56 -13.44 8.85
N LYS A 74 0.45 -14.18 9.04
CA LYS A 74 -0.17 -14.39 10.36
C LYS A 74 0.78 -15.10 11.31
N ALA A 75 1.48 -16.14 10.84
CA ALA A 75 2.45 -16.89 11.61
C ALA A 75 3.62 -16.00 12.05
N TRP A 76 4.17 -15.20 11.13
CA TRP A 76 5.24 -14.25 11.43
C TRP A 76 4.81 -13.25 12.53
N ILE A 77 3.62 -12.65 12.40
CA ILE A 77 3.09 -11.72 13.41
C ILE A 77 2.97 -12.39 14.79
N LYS A 78 2.39 -13.58 14.86
CA LYS A 78 2.23 -14.31 16.13
C LYS A 78 3.57 -14.61 16.81
N LEU A 79 4.55 -15.10 16.03
CA LEU A 79 5.88 -15.41 16.54
C LEU A 79 6.60 -14.16 17.04
N ARG A 80 6.53 -13.05 16.29
CA ARG A 80 7.18 -11.79 16.67
C ARG A 80 6.53 -11.16 17.89
N VAL A 81 5.20 -11.14 17.96
CA VAL A 81 4.46 -10.63 19.11
C VAL A 81 4.72 -11.50 20.36
N GLY A 82 4.74 -12.82 20.23
CA GLY A 82 5.08 -13.72 21.34
C GLY A 82 6.48 -13.46 21.89
N ALA A 83 7.48 -13.34 21.01
CA ALA A 83 8.84 -13.02 21.41
C ALA A 83 8.95 -11.66 22.13
N LEU A 84 8.23 -10.64 21.65
CA LEU A 84 8.18 -9.30 22.26
C LEU A 84 7.50 -9.33 23.64
N PHE A 85 6.44 -10.11 23.79
CA PHE A 85 5.70 -10.22 25.05
C PHE A 85 6.53 -10.88 26.16
N GLU A 86 7.22 -11.98 25.83
CA GLU A 86 8.11 -12.68 26.76
C GLU A 86 9.31 -11.81 27.16
N ASN A 87 9.87 -11.05 26.22
CA ASN A 87 11.07 -10.23 26.42
C ASN A 87 10.74 -8.74 26.63
N ARG A 88 9.65 -8.42 27.35
CA ARG A 88 9.23 -7.03 27.61
C ARG A 88 10.29 -6.17 28.33
N GLU A 89 11.16 -6.81 29.12
CA GLU A 89 12.23 -6.17 29.88
C GLU A 89 13.41 -5.71 29.01
N ALA A 90 13.48 -6.21 27.78
CA ALA A 90 14.51 -5.84 26.80
C ALA A 90 14.58 -4.32 26.55
N TRP A 91 13.45 -3.61 26.71
CA TRP A 91 13.37 -2.16 26.57
C TRP A 91 14.09 -1.40 27.70
N THR A 92 14.17 -1.98 28.89
CA THR A 92 14.81 -1.36 30.06
C THR A 92 16.30 -1.66 30.09
N PHE A 93 16.71 -2.85 29.66
CA PHE A 93 18.10 -3.31 29.72
C PHE A 93 18.89 -3.10 28.44
N GLY A 94 18.30 -2.47 27.41
CA GLY A 94 18.96 -2.24 26.12
C GLY A 94 19.33 -3.53 25.37
N GLN A 95 18.72 -4.66 25.73
CA GLN A 95 18.93 -5.93 25.05
C GLN A 95 18.13 -5.95 23.74
N LYS A 96 18.75 -6.40 22.67
CA LYS A 96 18.08 -6.56 21.38
C LYS A 96 17.47 -7.96 21.33
N ILE A 97 16.20 -8.07 20.95
CA ILE A 97 15.61 -9.35 20.59
C ILE A 97 16.17 -9.72 19.22
N GLU A 98 16.99 -10.77 19.20
CA GLU A 98 17.60 -11.28 17.98
C GLU A 98 16.54 -11.58 16.92
N THR A 99 16.87 -11.24 15.66
CA THR A 99 16.08 -11.61 14.51
C THR A 99 16.36 -13.07 14.17
N ASN A 100 15.33 -13.77 13.70
CA ASN A 100 15.47 -15.16 13.27
C ASN A 100 15.17 -15.21 11.79
N ASP A 101 16.21 -15.42 10.98
CA ASP A 101 16.14 -15.43 9.52
C ASP A 101 15.09 -16.43 8.98
N ARG A 102 14.87 -17.55 9.67
CA ARG A 102 13.83 -18.54 9.28
C ARG A 102 12.41 -18.05 9.52
N ILE A 103 12.24 -17.14 10.47
CA ILE A 103 10.96 -16.49 10.71
C ILE A 103 10.82 -15.38 9.67
N ASP A 104 11.82 -14.53 9.50
CA ASP A 104 11.76 -13.38 8.59
C ASP A 104 11.60 -13.77 7.12
N CYS A 105 12.14 -14.92 6.70
CA CYS A 105 11.96 -15.42 5.34
C CYS A 105 10.50 -15.80 5.00
N LEU A 106 9.61 -15.93 5.99
CA LEU A 106 8.17 -16.08 5.75
C LEU A 106 7.57 -14.89 4.99
N LEU A 107 8.21 -13.71 5.08
CA LEU A 107 7.79 -12.50 4.40
C LEU A 107 8.45 -12.30 3.03
N ASP A 108 9.48 -13.09 2.67
CA ASP A 108 10.28 -12.87 1.46
C ASP A 108 9.43 -12.87 0.18
N ARG A 109 8.40 -13.71 0.12
CA ARG A 109 7.47 -13.76 -1.02
C ARG A 109 6.69 -12.46 -1.22
N TYR A 110 6.43 -11.70 -0.16
CA TYR A 110 5.62 -10.48 -0.17
C TYR A 110 6.46 -9.21 -0.24
N ARG A 111 7.78 -9.36 -0.21
CA ARG A 111 8.72 -8.27 -0.29
C ARG A 111 8.76 -7.72 -1.71
N THR A 112 8.50 -6.43 -1.86
CA THR A 112 8.65 -5.72 -3.14
C THR A 112 10.12 -5.34 -3.32
N TRP A 113 10.72 -5.83 -4.41
CA TRP A 113 12.07 -5.46 -4.80
C TRP A 113 11.95 -4.31 -5.81
N MET A 114 12.32 -3.11 -5.40
CA MET A 114 12.56 -2.04 -6.36
C MET A 114 13.92 -2.30 -7.02
N THR A 115 13.91 -2.32 -8.35
CA THR A 115 15.13 -2.39 -9.17
C THR A 115 15.55 -0.99 -9.57
#